data_AF-A0A935IE05-F1
#
_entry.id   AF-A0A935IE05-F1
#
_cell.length_a   1.000
_cell.length_b   1.000
_cell.length_c   1.000
_cell.angle_alpha   90.00
_cell.angle_beta   90.00
_cell.angle_gamma   90.00
#
_symmetry.space_group_name_H-M   'P 1'
#
loop_
_entity.id
_entity.type
_entity.pdbx_description
1 polymer ?
#
loop_
_entity_poly.entity_id
_entity_poly.type
_entity_poly.pdbx_seq_one_letter_code
_entity_poly.pdbx_strand_id
1 'polypeptide(L)' 'MYDVTGKVVRVYELKGQKGLNSYKITKSELSVSGVLYYQLDAADHTATKRMVVIE' A
#
# COMPACT_ATOMS: atom_id res chain seq x y z
N MET A 1 4.69 -1.36 0.70
CA MET A 1 4.41 -0.92 -0.69
C MET A 1 5.70 -0.96 -1.48
N TYR A 2 5.65 -1.43 -2.71
CA TYR A 2 6.82 -1.72 -3.55
C TYR A 2 6.65 -1.13 -4.94
N ASP A 3 7.75 -0.66 -5.53
CA ASP A 3 7.79 -0.35 -6.95
C ASP A 3 8.03 -1.60 -7.81
N VAL A 4 8.02 -1.43 -9.13
CA VAL A 4 8.24 -2.54 -10.09
C VAL A 4 9.63 -3.18 -9.98
N THR A 5 10.59 -2.50 -9.35
CA THR A 5 11.95 -3.04 -9.11
C THR A 5 12.04 -3.83 -7.81
N GLY A 6 10.97 -3.87 -7.02
CA GLY A 6 10.91 -4.52 -5.72
C GLY A 6 11.40 -3.65 -4.56
N LYS A 7 11.74 -2.38 -4.82
CA LYS A 7 12.18 -1.45 -3.77
C LYS A 7 10.99 -1.07 -2.90
N VAL A 8 11.20 -1.05 -1.58
CA VAL A 8 10.20 -0.59 -0.61
C VAL A 8 10.03 0.92 -0.75
N VAL A 9 8.83 1.35 -1.14
CA VAL A 9 8.46 2.77 -1.26
C VAL A 9 8.02 3.33 0.09
N ARG A 10 7.09 2.63 0.75
CA ARG A 10 6.53 3.01 2.06
C ARG A 10 6.01 1.79 2.82
N VAL A 11 6.04 1.89 4.15
CA VAL A 11 5.40 0.96 5.08
C VAL A 11 4.49 1.78 5.99
N TYR A 12 3.26 1.31 6.17
CA TYR A 12 2.28 1.93 7.06
C TYR A 12 1.87 0.91 8.11
N GLU A 13 2.12 1.22 9.37
CA GLU A 13 1.66 0.40 10.49
C GLU A 13 0.34 0.96 11.01
N LEU A 14 -0.71 0.15 10.94
CA LEU A 14 -2.07 0.55 11.32
C LEU A 14 -2.56 -0.36 12.44
N LYS A 15 -3.11 0.24 13.50
CA LYS A 15 -3.84 -0.50 14.53
C LYS A 15 -5.27 -0.71 14.08
N GLY A 16 -5.48 -1.72 13.24
CA GLY A 16 -6.81 -2.09 12.75
C GLY A 16 -7.72 -2.54 13.90
N GLN A 17 -9.00 -2.19 13.80
CA GLN A 17 -10.05 -2.66 14.73
C GLN A 17 -11.00 -3.64 14.04
N LYS A 18 -11.81 -4.36 14.81
CA LYS A 18 -12.83 -5.25 14.24
C LYS A 18 -13.82 -4.43 13.39
N GLY A 19 -14.03 -4.88 12.16
CA GLY A 19 -14.92 -4.21 11.20
C GLY A 19 -14.16 -3.62 10.01
N LEU A 20 -14.79 -2.67 9.32
CA LEU A 20 -14.20 -2.01 8.16
C LEU A 20 -13.16 -0.99 8.60
N ASN A 21 -11.93 -1.14 8.13
CA ASN A 21 -10.87 -0.14 8.30
C ASN A 21 -10.60 0.52 6.95
N SER A 22 -10.34 1.81 6.95
CA SER A 22 -9.98 2.56 5.74
C SER A 22 -8.82 3.48 6.06
N TYR A 23 -7.81 3.48 5.19
CA TYR A 23 -6.66 4.35 5.29
C TYR A 23 -6.45 5.06 3.95
N LYS A 24 -6.41 6.39 3.98
CA LYS A 24 -6.25 7.21 2.80
C LYS A 24 -4.76 7.49 2.59
N ILE A 25 -4.27 7.13 1.42
CA ILE A 25 -2.89 7.40 0.98
C ILE A 25 -2.97 8.45 -0.13
N THR A 26 -2.17 9.50 -0.02
CA THR A 26 -2.08 10.55 -1.03
C THR A 26 -0.87 10.36 -1.93
N LYS A 27 -1.00 10.78 -3.19
CA LYS A 27 0.07 10.64 -4.19
C LYS A 27 1.37 11.36 -3.77
N SER A 28 1.25 12.50 -3.11
CA SER A 28 2.38 13.27 -2.58
C SER A 28 3.25 12.47 -1.60
N GLU A 29 2.67 11.51 -0.88
CA GLU A 29 3.40 10.67 0.09
C GLU A 29 4.21 9.54 -0.57
N LEU A 30 3.80 9.12 -1.77
CA LEU A 30 4.40 8.02 -2.51
C LEU A 30 5.60 8.49 -3.34
N SER A 31 5.59 9.75 -3.80
CA SER A 31 6.69 10.38 -4.56
C SER A 31 7.17 9.56 -5.77
N VAL A 32 6.28 8.73 -6.34
CA VAL A 32 6.57 7.82 -7.46
C VAL A 32 5.40 7.84 -8.45
N SER A 33 5.75 7.80 -9.74
CA SER A 33 4.81 7.69 -10.86
C SER A 33 4.92 6.29 -11.48
N GLY A 34 3.79 5.69 -11.88
CA GLY A 34 3.77 4.36 -12.50
C GLY A 34 3.08 3.26 -11.68
N VAL A 35 3.52 2.02 -11.85
CA VAL A 35 2.88 0.84 -11.22
C VAL A 35 3.46 0.60 -9.82
N LEU A 36 2.58 0.38 -8.85
CA LEU A 36 2.92 0.00 -7.49
C LEU A 36 2.24 -1.30 -7.11
N TYR A 37 2.93 -2.08 -6.28
CA TYR A 37 2.36 -3.22 -5.58
C TYR A 37 2.23 -2.88 -4.10
N TYR A 38 1.10 -3.19 -3.51
CA TYR A 38 0.92 -3.06 -2.07
C TYR A 38 0.43 -4.37 -1.48
N GLN A 39 0.96 -4.65 -0.29
CA GLN A 39 0.60 -5.80 0.51
C GLN A 39 -0.08 -5.29 1.77
N LEU A 40 -1.26 -5.84 2.06
CA LEU A 40 -1.97 -5.62 3.31
C LEU A 40 -1.83 -6.90 4.13
N ASP A 41 -1.09 -6.81 5.23
CA ASP A 41 -0.96 -7.88 6.21
C ASP A 41 -1.86 -7.57 7.40
N ALA A 42 -2.78 -8.48 7.68
CA ALA A 42 -3.73 -8.39 8.78
C ALA A 42 -3.78 -9.74 9.50
N ALA A 43 -3.22 -9.82 10.71
CA ALA A 43 -3.18 -11.01 11.57
C ALA A 43 -2.80 -12.32 10.85
N ASP A 44 -3.78 -13.03 10.29
CA ASP A 44 -3.67 -14.31 9.60
C ASP A 44 -3.86 -14.23 8.07
N HIS A 45 -4.06 -13.03 7.52
CA HIS A 45 -4.31 -12.80 6.11
C HIS A 45 -3.32 -11.81 5.48
N THR A 46 -2.81 -12.19 4.32
CA THR A 46 -2.00 -11.32 3.46
C THR A 46 -2.70 -11.18 2.12
N ALA A 47 -2.98 -9.94 1.74
CA ALA A 47 -3.53 -9.60 0.43
C ALA A 47 -2.56 -8.73 -0.35
N THR A 48 -2.14 -9.20 -1.52
CA THR A 48 -1.30 -8.42 -2.44
C THR A 48 -2.15 -7.86 -3.57
N LYS A 49 -2.04 -6.56 -3.81
CA LYS A 49 -2.80 -5.85 -4.84
C LYS A 49 -1.88 -4.96 -5.66
N ARG A 50 -2.26 -4.73 -6.91
CA ARG A 50 -1.58 -3.84 -7.85
C ARG A 50 -2.38 -2.55 -8.00
N MET A 51 -1.68 -1.42 -7.99
CA MET A 51 -2.21 -0.09 -8.25
C MET A 51 -1.40 0.55 -9.39
N VAL A 52 -2.06 1.35 -10.22
CA VAL A 52 -1.40 2.23 -11.19
C VAL A 52 -1.60 3.65 -10.72
N VAL A 53 -0.51 4.36 -10.44
CA VAL A 53 -0.51 5.78 -10.12
C VAL A 53 -0.44 6.54 -11.43
N ILE A 54 -1.51 7.26 -11.77
CA ILE A 54 -1.61 8.10 -12.96
C ILE A 54 -1.22 9.54 -12.59
N GLU A 55 -0.71 10.29 -13.58
CA GLU A 55 -0.37 11.70 -13.38
C GLU A 55 -1.56 12.63 -13.14
#